data_AF-A0A2E2C396-F1
#
_entry.id   AF-A0A2E2C396-F1
#
_cell.length_a   1.000
_cell.length_b   1.000
_cell.length_c   1.000
_cell.angle_alpha   90.00
_cell.angle_beta   90.00
_cell.angle_gamma   90.00
#
_symmetry.space_group_name_H-M   'P 1'
#
loop_
_entity.id
_entity.type
_entity.pdbx_description
1 polymer ?
#
loop_
_entity_poly.entity_id
_entity_poly.type
_entity_poly.pdbx_seq_one_letter_code
_entity_poly.pdbx_strand_id
1 'polypeptide(L)'
;MNDSSPDASNDESSTETTEIGLSRLRWFLAGAAVGASIPITLAVYLFQQFSAYTATLPPGTAVCGMPLLLPWALLLIVAPILGLLGGGAGLLLVEIKQRKS
;
A
#
# COMPACT_ATOMS: atom_id res chain seq x y z
N MET A 1 -40.41 30.46 -8.43
CA MET A 1 -40.46 29.21 -7.66
C MET A 1 -39.12 29.05 -6.98
N ASN A 2 -39.06 29.15 -5.64
CA ASN A 2 -37.87 28.80 -4.86
C ASN A 2 -38.06 27.35 -4.44
N ASP A 3 -37.54 26.42 -5.23
CA ASP A 3 -37.49 25.01 -4.89
C ASP A 3 -36.27 24.77 -3.99
N SER A 4 -36.31 25.33 -2.79
CA SER A 4 -35.37 24.98 -1.72
C SER A 4 -35.81 23.63 -1.14
N SER A 5 -35.57 22.56 -1.89
CA SER A 5 -35.72 21.20 -1.40
C SER A 5 -34.64 20.97 -0.31
N PRO A 6 -35.01 20.48 0.89
CA PRO A 6 -34.08 20.25 2.00
C PRO A 6 -32.94 19.24 1.68
N ASP A 7 -32.98 18.58 0.54
CA ASP A 7 -31.94 17.66 0.07
C ASP A 7 -30.71 18.38 -0.49
N ALA A 8 -30.86 19.58 -1.07
CA ALA A 8 -29.74 20.28 -1.73
C ALA A 8 -28.61 20.68 -0.75
N SER A 9 -28.95 21.03 0.51
CA SER A 9 -27.94 21.32 1.53
C SER A 9 -27.23 20.07 2.06
N ASN A 10 -27.90 18.91 2.00
CA ASN A 10 -27.31 17.63 2.41
C ASN A 10 -26.33 17.12 1.33
N ASP A 11 -26.63 17.37 0.06
CA ASP A 11 -25.78 16.99 -1.08
C ASP A 11 -24.51 17.85 -1.16
N GLU A 12 -24.59 19.15 -0.89
CA GLU A 12 -23.43 20.06 -0.94
C GLU A 12 -22.43 19.78 0.20
N SER A 13 -22.93 19.57 1.42
CA SER A 13 -22.11 19.20 2.59
C SER A 13 -21.50 17.79 2.46
N SER A 14 -22.26 16.83 1.93
CA SER A 14 -21.74 15.46 1.73
C SER A 14 -20.71 15.38 0.61
N THR A 15 -20.84 16.19 -0.44
CA THR A 15 -19.88 16.23 -1.56
C THR A 15 -18.51 16.76 -1.11
N GLU A 16 -18.45 17.87 -0.38
CA GLU A 16 -17.17 18.40 0.14
C GLU A 16 -16.50 17.44 1.13
N THR A 17 -17.27 16.83 2.03
CA THR A 17 -16.74 15.88 3.00
C THR A 17 -16.17 14.63 2.31
N THR A 18 -16.80 14.21 1.20
CA THR A 18 -16.37 13.07 0.39
C THR A 18 -15.08 13.38 -0.39
N GLU A 19 -14.94 14.59 -0.94
CA GLU A 19 -13.72 15.00 -1.66
C GLU A 19 -12.49 15.13 -0.74
N ILE A 20 -12.67 15.68 0.46
CA ILE A 20 -11.60 15.77 1.47
C ILE A 20 -11.19 14.37 1.95
N GLY A 21 -12.16 13.46 2.12
CA GLY A 21 -11.90 12.06 2.43
C GLY A 21 -11.11 11.34 1.33
N LEU A 22 -11.50 11.53 0.07
CA LEU A 22 -10.86 10.90 -1.09
C LEU A 22 -9.43 11.39 -1.34
N SER A 23 -9.17 12.68 -1.15
CA SER A 23 -7.83 13.26 -1.30
C SER A 23 -6.87 12.75 -0.22
N ARG A 24 -7.31 12.68 1.04
CA ARG A 24 -6.53 12.06 2.14
C ARG A 24 -6.28 10.58 1.89
N LEU A 25 -7.31 9.83 1.49
CA LEU A 25 -7.19 8.41 1.15
C LEU A 25 -6.20 8.18 0.00
N ARG A 26 -6.25 8.99 -1.06
CA ARG A 26 -5.32 8.93 -2.19
C ARG A 26 -3.87 9.13 -1.76
N TRP A 27 -3.60 10.12 -0.91
CA TRP A 27 -2.25 10.37 -0.42
C TRP A 27 -1.76 9.30 0.55
N PHE A 28 -2.65 8.73 1.36
CA PHE A 28 -2.36 7.55 2.16
C PHE A 28 -2.01 6.34 1.29
N LEU A 29 -2.82 6.05 0.26
CA LEU A 29 -2.56 4.98 -0.71
C LEU A 29 -1.25 5.19 -1.47
N ALA A 30 -0.96 6.42 -1.89
CA ALA A 30 0.29 6.76 -2.58
C ALA A 30 1.50 6.54 -1.66
N GLY A 31 1.42 7.02 -0.41
CA GLY A 31 2.45 6.78 0.58
C GLY A 31 2.63 5.29 0.89
N ALA A 32 1.52 4.54 0.97
CA ALA A 32 1.55 3.11 1.24
C ALA A 32 2.15 2.30 0.09
N ALA A 33 1.82 2.65 -1.15
CA ALA A 33 2.41 2.04 -2.34
C ALA A 33 3.93 2.27 -2.38
N VAL A 34 4.39 3.48 -2.06
CA VAL A 34 5.83 3.80 -1.98
C VAL A 34 6.50 3.02 -0.86
N GLY A 35 5.90 2.96 0.33
CA GLY A 35 6.44 2.19 1.47
C GLY A 35 6.51 0.69 1.21
N ALA A 36 5.51 0.12 0.54
CA ALA A 36 5.46 -1.31 0.22
C ALA A 36 6.38 -1.70 -0.95
N SER A 37 6.81 -0.75 -1.79
CA SER A 37 7.61 -1.04 -3.00
C SER A 37 8.93 -1.77 -2.70
N ILE A 38 9.61 -1.41 -1.61
CA ILE A 38 10.90 -1.99 -1.19
C ILE A 38 10.75 -3.48 -0.82
N PRO A 39 9.90 -3.86 0.15
CA PRO A 39 9.74 -5.26 0.51
C PRO A 39 9.13 -6.11 -0.62
N ILE A 40 8.27 -5.54 -1.47
CA ILE A 40 7.72 -6.23 -2.64
C ILE A 40 8.85 -6.54 -3.64
N THR A 41 9.68 -5.56 -3.98
CA THR A 41 10.79 -5.76 -4.93
C THR A 41 11.79 -6.79 -4.39
N LEU A 42 12.11 -6.72 -3.09
CA LEU A 42 12.99 -7.69 -2.43
C LEU A 42 12.39 -9.11 -2.45
N ALA A 43 11.09 -9.25 -2.19
CA ALA A 43 10.41 -10.54 -2.25
C ALA A 43 10.45 -11.16 -3.66
N VAL A 44 10.22 -10.35 -4.70
CA VAL A 44 10.32 -10.79 -6.10
C VAL A 44 11.75 -11.23 -6.46
N TYR A 45 12.75 -10.47 -6.01
CA TYR A 45 14.15 -10.82 -6.23
C TYR A 45 14.52 -12.17 -5.58
N LEU A 46 14.12 -12.38 -4.32
CA LEU A 46 14.33 -13.65 -3.62
C LEU A 46 13.63 -14.81 -4.33
N PHE A 47 12.41 -14.59 -4.82
CA PHE A 47 11.66 -15.60 -5.58
C PHE A 47 12.40 -16.03 -6.85
N GLN A 48 12.98 -15.08 -7.59
CA GLN A 48 13.78 -15.38 -8.78
C GLN A 48 15.05 -16.16 -8.43
N GLN A 49 15.73 -15.80 -7.33
CA GLN A 49 16.90 -16.55 -6.88
C GLN A 49 16.54 -18.01 -6.57
N PHE A 50 15.44 -18.27 -5.87
CA PHE A 50 15.02 -19.63 -5.57
C PHE A 50 14.68 -20.44 -6.82
N SER A 51 14.06 -19.81 -7.83
CA SER A 51 13.81 -20.46 -9.11
C SER A 51 15.09 -20.85 -9.86
N ALA A 52 16.16 -20.05 -9.74
CA ALA A 52 17.46 -20.39 -10.32
C ALA A 52 18.16 -21.51 -9.53
N TYR A 53 18.09 -21.46 -8.20
CA TYR A 53 18.65 -22.51 -7.35
C TYR A 53 18.01 -23.87 -7.64
N THR A 54 16.68 -23.96 -7.73
CA THR A 54 15.97 -25.22 -8.02
C THR A 54 16.32 -25.81 -9.39
N ALA A 55 16.69 -24.99 -10.37
CA ALA A 55 17.11 -25.46 -11.70
C ALA A 55 18.54 -26.04 -11.71
N THR A 56 19.39 -25.67 -10.75
CA THR A 56 20.79 -26.16 -10.66
C THR A 56 20.94 -27.44 -9.84
N LEU A 57 19.88 -27.90 -9.18
CA LEU A 57 19.90 -29.07 -8.32
C LEU A 57 19.71 -30.36 -9.12
N PRO A 58 20.49 -31.43 -8.86
CA PRO A 58 20.31 -32.74 -9.49
C PRO A 58 18.89 -33.30 -9.25
N PRO A 59 18.30 -34.01 -10.23
CA PRO A 59 16.99 -34.63 -10.04
C PRO A 59 17.03 -35.61 -8.86
N GLY A 60 16.22 -35.34 -7.83
CA GLY A 60 16.10 -36.19 -6.63
C GLY A 60 16.68 -35.59 -5.35
N THR A 61 17.34 -34.43 -5.38
CA THR A 61 17.74 -33.75 -4.14
C THR A 61 16.58 -32.95 -3.56
N ALA A 62 16.17 -33.26 -2.33
CA ALA A 62 15.19 -32.48 -1.60
C ALA A 62 15.79 -31.10 -1.24
N VAL A 63 15.06 -30.03 -1.56
CA VAL A 63 15.39 -28.69 -1.08
C VAL A 63 15.11 -28.68 0.42
N CYS A 64 16.16 -28.86 1.23
CA CYS A 64 16.07 -28.85 2.69
C CYS A 64 16.00 -27.40 3.18
N GLY A 65 14.82 -26.83 3.05
CA GLY A 65 14.47 -25.50 3.51
C GLY A 65 13.09 -25.20 2.99
N MET A 66 12.34 -24.36 3.70
CA MET A 66 11.15 -23.73 3.12
C MET A 66 11.62 -22.39 2.53
N PRO A 67 12.30 -22.36 1.37
CA PRO A 67 12.86 -21.13 0.81
C PRO A 67 11.79 -20.07 0.55
N LEU A 68 10.56 -20.53 0.31
CA LEU A 68 9.39 -19.69 0.12
C LEU A 68 8.91 -18.99 1.40
N LEU A 69 9.34 -19.41 2.58
CA LEU A 69 8.87 -18.86 3.85
C LEU A 69 9.36 -17.42 4.06
N LEU A 70 10.60 -17.13 3.65
CA LEU A 70 11.17 -15.78 3.74
C LEU A 70 10.47 -14.74 2.83
N PRO A 71 10.26 -14.99 1.51
CA PRO A 71 9.51 -14.07 0.66
C PRO A 71 8.03 -13.99 1.07
N TRP A 72 7.41 -15.06 1.57
CA TRP A 72 6.05 -15.00 2.14
C TRP A 72 5.97 -14.13 3.39
N ALA A 73 6.93 -14.24 4.31
CA ALA A 73 6.99 -13.40 5.50
C ALA A 73 7.21 -11.92 5.15
N LEU A 74 8.04 -11.64 4.15
CA LEU A 74 8.25 -10.29 3.62
C LEU A 74 6.95 -9.69 3.03
N LEU A 75 6.16 -10.49 2.32
CA LEU A 75 4.90 -10.02 1.73
C LEU A 75 3.75 -9.90 2.74
N LEU A 76 3.61 -10.84 3.68
CA LEU A 76 2.48 -10.85 4.62
C LEU A 76 2.69 -9.97 5.85
N ILE A 77 3.93 -9.73 6.26
CA ILE A 77 4.23 -9.01 7.52
C ILE A 77 4.94 -7.70 7.22
N VAL A 78 6.03 -7.76 6.46
CA VAL A 78 6.91 -6.59 6.29
C VAL A 78 6.31 -5.58 5.32
N ALA A 79 5.73 -6.03 4.20
CA ALA A 79 5.07 -5.16 3.22
C ALA A 79 3.89 -4.35 3.80
N PRO A 80 2.95 -4.93 4.57
CA PRO A 80 1.88 -4.14 5.16
C PRO A 80 2.38 -3.19 6.25
N ILE A 81 3.38 -3.55 7.05
CA ILE A 81 3.94 -2.65 8.08
C ILE A 81 4.61 -1.44 7.41
N LEU A 82 5.47 -1.65 6.42
CA LEU A 82 6.11 -0.54 5.69
C LEU A 82 5.11 0.24 4.83
N GLY A 83 4.08 -0.43 4.30
CA GLY A 83 2.97 0.24 3.62
C GLY A 83 2.18 1.15 4.56
N LEU A 84 1.86 0.71 5.78
CA LEU A 84 1.19 1.55 6.78
C LEU A 84 2.06 2.74 7.20
N LEU A 85 3.37 2.53 7.39
CA LEU A 85 4.31 3.61 7.71
C LEU A 85 4.43 4.63 6.55
N GLY A 86 4.53 4.14 5.32
CA GLY A 86 4.56 4.99 4.13
C GLY A 86 3.26 5.77 3.94
N GLY A 87 2.11 5.12 4.14
CA GLY A 87 0.80 5.76 4.05
C GLY A 87 0.60 6.82 5.12
N GLY A 88 1.03 6.54 6.35
CA GLY A 88 1.06 7.52 7.43
C GLY A 88 1.90 8.75 7.09
N ALA A 89 3.09 8.55 6.50
CA ALA A 89 3.94 9.66 6.05
C ALA A 89 3.29 10.48 4.92
N GLY A 90 2.61 9.81 3.98
CA GLY A 90 1.84 10.45 2.90
C GLY A 90 0.68 11.30 3.41
N LEU A 91 -0.04 10.82 4.42
CA LEU A 91 -1.12 11.57 5.07
C LEU A 91 -0.58 12.79 5.84
N LEU A 92 0.55 12.62 6.54
CA LEU A 92 1.21 13.67 7.31
C LEU A 92 1.70 14.82 6.40
N LEU A 93 2.21 14.49 5.21
CA LEU A 93 2.57 15.49 4.19
C LEU A 93 1.37 16.31 3.71
N VAL A 94 0.19 15.70 3.58
CA VAL A 94 -1.05 16.43 3.24
C VAL A 94 -1.43 17.38 4.35
N GLU A 95 -1.40 16.95 5.61
CA GLU A 95 -1.73 17.85 6.73
C GLU A 95 -0.76 19.02 6.83
N ILE A 96 0.55 18.80 6.62
CA ILE A 96 1.54 19.89 6.60
C ILE A 96 1.24 20.88 5.47
N LYS A 97 0.87 20.37 4.29
CA LYS A 97 0.52 21.22 3.14
C LYS A 97 -0.73 22.06 3.41
N GLN A 98 -1.74 21.49 4.07
CA GLN A 98 -2.97 22.19 4.44
C GLN A 98 -2.74 23.27 5.49
N ARG A 99 -1.82 23.09 6.45
CA ARG A 99 -1.49 24.15 7.44
C ARG A 99 -0.73 25.33 6.87
N LYS A 100 -0.11 25.18 5.69
CA LYS A 100 0.71 26.22 5.04
C LYS A 100 -0.02 26.99 3.95
N SER A 101 -1.23 26.55 3.58
CA SER A 101 -2.08 27.21 2.57
C SER A 101 -3.10 28.11 3.25
#